data_AF-A0A978TQP3-F1
#
_entry.id   AF-A0A978TQP3-F1
#
_cell.length_a   1.000
_cell.length_b   1.000
_cell.length_c   1.000
_cell.angle_alpha   90.00
_cell.angle_beta   90.00
_cell.angle_gamma   90.00
#
_symmetry.space_group_name_H-M   'P 1'
#
loop_
_entity.id
_entity.type
_entity.pdbx_description
1 polymer ?
#
loop_
_entity_poly.entity_id
_entity_poly.type
_entity_poly.pdbx_seq_one_letter_code
_entity_poly.pdbx_strand_id
1 'polypeptide(L)'
;GTTNPGDGTTGDGTTNPGDGTTGDGTDPNTQQSTPTPTPRDSNQISTDIQTPSVPNNTNTETPVVDDPVTDTSSGFEPTPSSGSRTIVTSSSSTSNITSTGTVRTTTTTTRSTTSSTTTTTIVSTTIDSPTSTTGSAGTSSSSGSTSNSTSNTSGSRTSGSAANTTNRNTTVTTTTPSRTVSSSGTVTPTATLAAVEENLASGDVDGAINTLEGSYVTQVRSVSRRNSSPTLLSASHFQDRLMDIAEQTGQTSVIIYVLARPEQLDLIAIAPTGERIYASVPDANREALMPVMKELRRNLTNPRQRNTTSYLASAQQLYQWLIAPLEPELQRVGADTLVFSMDEGLRTLPIAALHDGKQFLIEKYSLGLIPSINLTDTSYQPLRGSRVLAMGASQFRDQIPLPAVPIELSTIVRGSALVPDRPIEGIWPGKAFLNEAFTLENLKEQRNSSRYRIVHLATHAEFQAGKPENSYIQFWDRKLGLDRLRELGWNDYPVDLLVLSACRTAVGDGDSELGFAGFAVQAGVKSVLASLWYVSDEGTLGLMAEFYQKLQQAGIATKAEALRQAQLAMLRGELRVRNGELVEADGSVPLPPELADTNDRALSHPYYWSGFTMVGSPW
;
A
#
# COMPACT_ATOMS: atom_id res chain seq x y z
N GLY A 1 -6.22 53.81 19.09
CA GLY A 1 -5.40 54.85 19.73
C GLY A 1 -5.50 54.70 21.24
N THR A 2 -4.63 55.38 21.98
CA THR A 2 -4.54 55.44 23.47
C THR A 2 -4.33 54.10 24.20
N THR A 3 -3.36 54.10 25.12
CA THR A 3 -2.90 52.98 25.97
C THR A 3 -2.96 53.39 27.45
N ASN A 4 -2.86 52.40 28.36
CA ASN A 4 -2.32 52.54 29.72
C ASN A 4 -3.14 53.39 30.75
N PRO A 5 -2.75 53.42 32.06
CA PRO A 5 -2.31 52.29 32.92
C PRO A 5 -2.81 52.40 34.40
N GLY A 6 -2.31 51.52 35.29
CA GLY A 6 -2.03 51.84 36.71
C GLY A 6 -2.75 50.97 37.77
N ASP A 7 -2.24 50.80 39.00
CA ASP A 7 -0.87 51.07 39.54
C ASP A 7 -0.66 50.38 40.93
N GLY A 8 0.59 50.27 41.39
CA GLY A 8 1.03 50.00 42.79
C GLY A 8 1.28 48.52 43.19
N THR A 9 2.41 48.03 43.76
CA THR A 9 3.46 48.49 44.72
C THR A 9 3.06 48.51 46.20
N THR A 10 3.84 48.12 47.23
CA THR A 10 5.07 47.28 47.43
C THR A 10 5.29 47.07 48.96
N GLY A 11 6.17 46.14 49.38
CA GLY A 11 6.66 45.97 50.77
C GLY A 11 6.43 44.53 51.29
N ASP A 12 7.40 43.72 51.72
CA ASP A 12 8.66 43.87 52.50
C ASP A 12 8.48 43.76 54.03
N GLY A 13 9.40 43.07 54.72
CA GLY A 13 9.39 42.82 56.16
C GLY A 13 9.77 41.38 56.57
N THR A 14 10.98 41.19 57.09
CA THR A 14 11.50 39.91 57.64
C THR A 14 11.16 39.71 59.12
N THR A 15 11.14 38.45 59.60
CA THR A 15 11.93 37.97 60.78
C THR A 15 11.65 36.50 61.15
N ASN A 16 12.60 35.88 61.86
CA ASN A 16 12.51 34.56 62.51
C ASN A 16 13.25 34.61 63.86
N PRO A 17 12.67 34.08 64.94
CA PRO A 17 13.36 33.09 65.79
C PRO A 17 12.40 31.94 66.20
N GLY A 18 12.79 30.79 66.75
CA GLY A 18 14.06 30.26 67.29
C GLY A 18 13.70 29.12 68.28
N ASP A 19 14.27 27.92 68.14
CA ASP A 19 15.22 27.31 69.11
C ASP A 19 14.57 26.70 70.40
N GLY A 20 14.85 25.46 70.85
CA GLY A 20 15.68 24.36 70.32
C GLY A 20 15.85 23.19 71.34
N THR A 21 16.91 22.36 71.17
CA THR A 21 17.52 21.42 72.17
C THR A 21 16.74 20.13 72.59
N THR A 22 17.32 18.97 72.97
CA THR A 22 18.74 18.48 73.11
C THR A 22 18.85 16.93 73.18
N GLY A 23 20.07 16.36 72.95
CA GLY A 23 20.50 14.97 73.30
C GLY A 23 20.75 14.07 72.07
N ASP A 24 21.93 13.53 71.70
CA ASP A 24 23.22 13.14 72.36
C ASP A 24 23.21 11.74 73.01
N GLY A 25 24.09 10.76 72.70
CA GLY A 25 25.19 10.72 71.71
C GLY A 25 26.02 9.39 71.70
N THR A 26 27.30 9.45 71.30
CA THR A 26 28.40 8.43 71.37
C THR A 26 28.61 7.36 70.26
N ASP A 27 29.87 6.90 70.15
CA ASP A 27 30.58 6.06 69.14
C ASP A 27 31.91 5.51 69.82
N PRO A 28 32.89 4.72 69.27
CA PRO A 28 33.13 4.17 67.91
C PRO A 28 33.66 2.69 67.86
N ASN A 29 34.41 2.34 66.79
CA ASN A 29 35.23 1.12 66.49
C ASN A 29 34.49 -0.14 65.96
N THR A 30 35.08 -0.99 65.08
CA THR A 30 36.53 -1.26 64.83
C THR A 30 36.87 -1.56 63.34
N GLN A 31 38.18 -1.68 63.06
CA GLN A 31 38.91 -1.95 61.80
C GLN A 31 38.79 -3.43 61.29
N GLN A 32 39.36 -3.97 60.19
CA GLN A 32 40.32 -3.49 59.15
C GLN A 32 40.40 -4.47 57.92
N SER A 33 41.02 -4.00 56.81
CA SER A 33 41.92 -4.74 55.87
C SER A 33 41.41 -5.71 54.78
N THR A 34 41.86 -5.45 53.54
CA THR A 34 42.07 -6.40 52.43
C THR A 34 43.48 -7.01 52.49
N PRO A 35 43.79 -8.11 51.74
CA PRO A 35 44.57 -7.91 50.51
C PRO A 35 44.38 -8.96 49.38
N THR A 36 44.90 -8.65 48.19
CA THR A 36 45.11 -9.59 47.06
C THR A 36 46.56 -10.09 47.03
N PRO A 37 46.83 -11.31 46.52
CA PRO A 37 47.98 -11.47 45.61
C PRO A 37 47.69 -12.39 44.40
N THR A 38 48.58 -12.34 43.40
CA THR A 38 48.49 -13.08 42.12
C THR A 38 49.58 -14.20 42.03
N PRO A 39 49.84 -14.92 40.91
CA PRO A 39 49.79 -16.39 40.91
C PRO A 39 51.16 -17.09 40.84
N ARG A 40 51.17 -18.44 40.91
CA ARG A 40 52.29 -19.27 40.45
C ARG A 40 51.90 -20.61 39.80
N ASP A 41 52.69 -20.90 38.78
CA ASP A 41 52.87 -22.03 37.86
C ASP A 41 52.86 -23.51 38.33
N SER A 42 52.43 -24.34 37.37
CA SER A 42 53.08 -25.55 36.81
C SER A 42 53.06 -26.95 37.48
N ASN A 43 52.69 -27.93 36.62
CA ASN A 43 53.18 -29.34 36.52
C ASN A 43 52.88 -30.36 37.64
N GLN A 44 52.80 -31.68 37.40
CA GLN A 44 52.37 -32.50 36.22
C GLN A 44 52.20 -33.99 36.69
N ILE A 45 52.07 -34.97 35.76
CA ILE A 45 52.05 -36.45 35.97
C ILE A 45 50.70 -36.98 36.56
N SER A 46 49.85 -37.83 35.94
CA SER A 46 49.95 -39.00 35.00
C SER A 46 50.13 -40.36 35.72
N THR A 47 49.64 -41.53 35.28
CA THR A 47 48.88 -41.98 34.08
C THR A 47 47.38 -42.29 34.44
N ASP A 48 46.57 -43.30 34.04
CA ASP A 48 46.69 -44.51 33.19
C ASP A 48 45.30 -45.19 32.86
N ILE A 49 45.32 -46.30 32.10
CA ILE A 49 44.33 -47.39 31.86
C ILE A 49 43.04 -47.16 31.01
N GLN A 50 43.13 -47.67 29.77
CA GLN A 50 42.13 -48.37 28.91
C GLN A 50 40.89 -47.66 28.28
N THR A 51 41.08 -47.37 26.99
CA THR A 51 40.13 -47.44 25.84
C THR A 51 39.49 -48.83 25.64
N PRO A 52 38.30 -49.02 24.98
CA PRO A 52 38.17 -48.74 23.53
C PRO A 52 36.81 -48.34 22.92
N SER A 53 36.89 -47.97 21.63
CA SER A 53 35.87 -47.98 20.58
C SER A 53 34.90 -46.79 20.47
N VAL A 54 35.09 -46.04 19.37
CA VAL A 54 34.20 -45.01 18.81
C VAL A 54 33.51 -45.58 17.55
N PRO A 55 32.26 -45.20 17.28
CA PRO A 55 31.87 -44.85 15.92
C PRO A 55 31.42 -43.38 15.83
N ASN A 56 31.82 -42.73 14.74
CA ASN A 56 31.54 -41.32 14.45
C ASN A 56 30.36 -41.21 13.47
N ASN A 57 29.40 -40.28 13.68
CA ASN A 57 28.51 -39.87 12.61
C ASN A 57 27.82 -38.49 12.79
N THR A 58 27.94 -37.66 11.75
CA THR A 58 26.98 -36.67 11.21
C THR A 58 26.24 -35.67 12.11
N ASN A 59 26.49 -34.39 11.79
CA ASN A 59 25.56 -33.26 11.59
C ASN A 59 24.07 -33.40 11.99
N THR A 60 23.52 -32.29 12.51
CA THR A 60 22.08 -31.97 12.40
C THR A 60 21.93 -30.52 11.93
N GLU A 61 21.50 -30.35 10.68
CA GLU A 61 21.17 -29.03 10.11
C GLU A 61 19.69 -28.70 10.36
N THR A 62 19.35 -27.40 10.39
CA THR A 62 17.96 -26.94 10.45
C THR A 62 17.22 -27.26 9.14
N PRO A 63 15.97 -27.75 9.18
CA PRO A 63 15.27 -28.19 7.97
C PRO A 63 14.85 -27.03 7.07
N VAL A 64 15.23 -27.11 5.80
CA VAL A 64 14.54 -26.44 4.69
C VAL A 64 13.41 -27.38 4.23
N VAL A 65 12.26 -26.81 3.86
CA VAL A 65 11.14 -27.57 3.28
C VAL A 65 11.06 -27.22 1.80
N ASP A 66 11.40 -28.20 0.96
CA ASP A 66 11.24 -28.11 -0.51
C ASP A 66 9.93 -28.78 -0.94
N ASP A 67 9.21 -28.15 -1.89
CA ASP A 67 8.03 -28.74 -2.53
C ASP A 67 8.43 -29.84 -3.54
N PRO A 68 7.70 -30.97 -3.62
CA PRO A 68 8.07 -32.08 -4.49
C PRO A 68 7.67 -31.85 -5.95
N VAL A 69 8.67 -31.70 -6.83
CA VAL A 69 8.49 -31.84 -8.29
C VAL A 69 8.94 -33.25 -8.71
N THR A 70 8.04 -34.02 -9.32
CA THR A 70 8.37 -35.31 -9.94
C THR A 70 8.69 -35.13 -11.42
N ASP A 71 9.93 -35.44 -11.81
CA ASP A 71 10.33 -35.60 -13.21
C ASP A 71 11.08 -36.94 -13.39
N THR A 72 10.97 -37.55 -14.57
CA THR A 72 11.50 -38.88 -14.88
C THR A 72 12.49 -38.83 -16.03
N SER A 73 13.78 -38.88 -15.69
CA SER A 73 14.89 -38.67 -16.62
C SER A 73 15.11 -39.79 -17.64
N SER A 74 15.25 -39.42 -18.92
CA SER A 74 16.25 -40.00 -19.83
C SER A 74 16.52 -39.04 -21.00
N GLY A 75 17.75 -38.78 -21.47
CA GLY A 75 19.06 -39.20 -20.94
C GLY A 75 19.97 -39.78 -22.03
N PHE A 76 20.73 -38.95 -22.74
CA PHE A 76 21.89 -39.36 -23.54
C PHE A 76 22.84 -38.17 -23.80
N GLU A 77 24.14 -38.42 -23.65
CA GLU A 77 25.25 -37.56 -24.12
C GLU A 77 26.00 -38.34 -25.23
N PRO A 78 26.74 -37.69 -26.15
CA PRO A 78 28.17 -37.46 -25.85
C PRO A 78 28.79 -36.17 -26.45
N THR A 79 29.94 -35.77 -25.91
CA THR A 79 30.86 -34.79 -26.52
C THR A 79 31.91 -35.49 -27.43
N PRO A 80 32.66 -34.79 -28.32
CA PRO A 80 33.93 -34.18 -27.86
C PRO A 80 34.48 -32.95 -28.64
N SER A 81 35.57 -32.39 -28.09
CA SER A 81 36.72 -31.74 -28.78
C SER A 81 36.77 -30.21 -29.08
N SER A 82 37.54 -29.52 -28.23
CA SER A 82 38.73 -28.69 -28.56
C SER A 82 38.70 -27.68 -29.75
N GLY A 83 38.68 -26.39 -29.42
CA GLY A 83 39.19 -25.27 -30.24
C GLY A 83 39.92 -24.24 -29.35
N SER A 84 40.93 -23.53 -29.87
CA SER A 84 41.83 -22.65 -29.08
C SER A 84 41.87 -21.19 -29.56
N ARG A 85 42.43 -20.32 -28.71
CA ARG A 85 42.90 -18.93 -28.98
C ARG A 85 41.81 -17.86 -29.14
N THR A 86 41.99 -16.58 -28.76
CA THR A 86 43.18 -15.82 -28.28
C THR A 86 42.79 -14.81 -27.18
N ILE A 87 43.70 -14.51 -26.24
CA ILE A 87 43.57 -13.39 -25.29
C ILE A 87 44.19 -12.11 -25.89
N VAL A 88 43.50 -10.98 -25.78
CA VAL A 88 44.10 -9.63 -25.92
C VAL A 88 43.76 -8.80 -24.69
N THR A 89 44.78 -8.30 -24.00
CA THR A 89 44.65 -7.35 -22.89
C THR A 89 44.86 -5.92 -23.39
N SER A 90 44.18 -4.96 -22.76
CA SER A 90 44.57 -3.55 -22.80
C SER A 90 44.24 -2.91 -21.44
N SER A 91 44.94 -1.83 -21.10
CA SER A 91 45.18 -1.46 -19.70
C SER A 91 44.66 -0.06 -19.32
N SER A 92 44.17 0.03 -18.09
CA SER A 92 44.12 1.19 -17.18
C SER A 92 44.58 2.57 -17.69
N SER A 93 43.77 3.59 -17.40
CA SER A 93 44.30 4.87 -16.92
C SER A 93 43.35 5.52 -15.89
N THR A 94 43.93 6.15 -14.88
CA THR A 94 43.26 6.94 -13.84
C THR A 94 43.64 8.42 -13.99
N SER A 95 42.74 9.35 -13.67
CA SER A 95 43.13 10.73 -13.28
C SER A 95 42.02 11.52 -12.57
N ASN A 96 42.23 11.70 -11.28
CA ASN A 96 41.96 12.84 -10.38
C ASN A 96 40.96 13.97 -10.70
N ILE A 97 40.39 14.45 -9.58
CA ILE A 97 39.57 15.65 -9.36
C ILE A 97 40.35 16.94 -9.68
N THR A 98 39.66 18.00 -10.12
CA THR A 98 40.03 19.40 -9.80
C THR A 98 38.77 20.25 -9.65
N SER A 99 38.74 21.16 -8.68
CA SER A 99 37.62 22.08 -8.43
C SER A 99 37.90 23.47 -9.04
N THR A 100 36.89 24.04 -9.68
CA THR A 100 36.73 25.50 -9.90
C THR A 100 35.24 25.83 -9.75
N GLY A 101 34.88 27.07 -9.41
CA GLY A 101 33.50 27.44 -9.10
C GLY A 101 33.16 28.91 -9.34
N THR A 102 31.88 29.27 -9.09
CA THR A 102 31.22 30.56 -9.45
C THR A 102 31.07 30.71 -10.98
N VAL A 103 29.93 31.11 -11.56
CA VAL A 103 28.90 32.08 -11.16
C VAL A 103 27.50 31.58 -11.56
N ARG A 104 26.46 31.81 -10.73
CA ARG A 104 25.05 31.58 -11.09
C ARG A 104 24.36 32.91 -11.40
N THR A 105 24.24 33.25 -12.68
CA THR A 105 23.54 34.46 -13.13
C THR A 105 22.04 34.37 -12.87
N THR A 106 21.47 35.38 -12.21
CA THR A 106 20.02 35.53 -12.04
C THR A 106 19.39 36.13 -13.29
N THR A 107 18.62 35.33 -14.03
CA THR A 107 17.82 35.82 -15.17
C THR A 107 16.35 35.93 -14.76
N THR A 108 15.93 37.12 -14.35
CA THR A 108 14.52 37.44 -14.09
C THR A 108 13.80 37.75 -15.41
N THR A 109 13.06 36.78 -15.96
CA THR A 109 12.23 37.00 -17.15
C THR A 109 10.78 37.24 -16.75
N THR A 110 10.45 38.51 -16.45
CA THR A 110 9.05 38.96 -16.53
C THR A 110 8.57 38.89 -17.98
N ARG A 111 7.40 38.30 -18.25
CA ARG A 111 6.71 38.48 -19.54
C ARG A 111 5.29 38.98 -19.32
N SER A 112 4.95 40.06 -20.03
CA SER A 112 3.67 40.76 -19.93
C SER A 112 2.50 39.92 -20.45
N THR A 113 1.31 40.28 -19.99
CA THR A 113 0.05 39.96 -20.65
C THR A 113 0.03 40.44 -22.10
N THR A 114 -0.56 39.64 -22.99
CA THR A 114 -1.11 40.07 -24.29
C THR A 114 -2.36 39.25 -24.57
N SER A 115 -3.48 39.92 -24.74
CA SER A 115 -4.78 39.31 -25.05
C SER A 115 -4.96 39.11 -26.56
N SER A 116 -5.33 37.91 -26.98
CA SER A 116 -5.74 37.61 -28.35
C SER A 116 -7.12 36.92 -28.35
N THR A 117 -8.15 37.66 -28.75
CA THR A 117 -9.52 37.15 -28.86
C THR A 117 -9.69 36.39 -30.18
N THR A 118 -10.02 35.10 -30.11
CA THR A 118 -10.37 34.29 -31.29
C THR A 118 -11.88 34.11 -31.35
N THR A 119 -12.53 34.71 -32.34
CA THR A 119 -13.96 34.55 -32.60
C THR A 119 -14.19 33.38 -33.56
N THR A 120 -14.79 32.29 -33.07
CA THR A 120 -15.22 31.16 -33.92
C THR A 120 -16.66 31.37 -34.36
N THR A 121 -16.87 31.61 -35.66
CA THR A 121 -18.20 31.73 -36.26
C THR A 121 -18.84 30.36 -36.45
N ILE A 122 -20.06 30.16 -35.94
CA ILE A 122 -20.86 28.96 -36.21
C ILE A 122 -21.50 29.10 -37.60
N VAL A 123 -21.32 28.09 -38.45
CA VAL A 123 -22.05 27.94 -39.71
C VAL A 123 -22.97 26.73 -39.60
N SER A 124 -24.27 26.93 -39.77
CA SER A 124 -25.27 25.85 -39.74
C SER A 124 -25.71 25.49 -41.17
N THR A 125 -25.68 24.20 -41.49
CA THR A 125 -26.21 23.66 -42.76
C THR A 125 -27.26 22.60 -42.46
N THR A 126 -28.52 22.92 -42.72
CA THR A 126 -29.66 21.98 -42.67
C THR A 126 -29.72 21.14 -43.94
N ILE A 127 -29.98 19.85 -43.81
CA ILE A 127 -30.36 18.95 -44.93
C ILE A 127 -31.55 18.11 -44.46
N ASP A 128 -32.62 18.09 -45.26
CA ASP A 128 -33.83 17.30 -45.01
C ASP A 128 -33.61 15.78 -45.21
N SER A 129 -34.56 14.97 -44.74
CA SER A 129 -34.70 13.58 -45.17
C SER A 129 -36.19 13.19 -45.22
N PRO A 130 -36.68 12.60 -46.33
CA PRO A 130 -38.11 12.46 -46.58
C PRO A 130 -38.74 11.20 -45.97
N THR A 131 -40.06 11.26 -45.80
CA THR A 131 -40.93 10.13 -45.40
C THR A 131 -41.16 9.11 -46.52
N SER A 132 -41.28 7.83 -46.16
CA SER A 132 -42.09 6.87 -46.93
C SER A 132 -42.70 5.78 -46.05
N THR A 133 -43.99 5.50 -46.23
CA THR A 133 -44.81 4.55 -45.45
C THR A 133 -44.94 3.17 -46.08
N THR A 134 -44.94 2.11 -45.25
CA THR A 134 -45.73 0.84 -45.35
C THR A 134 -45.43 0.00 -44.09
N GLY A 135 -46.20 -1.00 -43.66
CA GLY A 135 -47.48 -1.57 -44.09
C GLY A 135 -47.91 -2.67 -43.08
N SER A 136 -49.21 -2.97 -42.92
CA SER A 136 -49.71 -3.72 -41.74
C SER A 136 -50.05 -5.20 -41.99
N ALA A 137 -49.55 -6.11 -41.14
CA ALA A 137 -50.14 -7.42 -40.78
C ALA A 137 -49.43 -7.99 -39.51
N GLY A 138 -50.06 -8.81 -38.64
CA GLY A 138 -51.48 -9.16 -38.53
C GLY A 138 -51.81 -10.65 -38.29
N THR A 139 -51.37 -11.26 -37.19
CA THR A 139 -51.89 -12.55 -36.67
C THR A 139 -51.82 -12.61 -35.12
N SER A 140 -52.31 -13.72 -34.53
CA SER A 140 -53.27 -13.58 -33.42
C SER A 140 -53.61 -14.87 -32.65
N SER A 141 -52.99 -15.11 -31.48
CA SER A 141 -53.37 -16.16 -30.51
C SER A 141 -52.79 -15.78 -29.13
N SER A 142 -53.58 -15.56 -28.06
CA SER A 142 -54.32 -16.54 -27.22
C SER A 142 -53.40 -17.62 -26.63
N SER A 143 -53.33 -17.89 -25.32
CA SER A 143 -54.25 -17.64 -24.18
C SER A 143 -53.43 -17.51 -22.85
N GLY A 144 -53.95 -17.19 -21.66
CA GLY A 144 -55.28 -16.78 -21.18
C GLY A 144 -55.50 -17.12 -19.69
N SER A 145 -56.41 -16.41 -18.97
CA SER A 145 -56.85 -16.65 -17.56
C SER A 145 -55.77 -16.52 -16.45
N THR A 146 -56.02 -16.17 -15.17
CA THR A 146 -57.22 -15.76 -14.37
C THR A 146 -56.64 -15.08 -13.09
N SER A 147 -56.87 -13.80 -12.76
CA SER A 147 -58.08 -13.17 -12.15
C SER A 147 -58.33 -13.44 -10.65
N ASN A 148 -57.95 -12.47 -9.80
CA ASN A 148 -58.75 -11.91 -8.68
C ASN A 148 -58.03 -10.63 -8.18
N SER A 149 -58.68 -9.49 -7.92
CA SER A 149 -59.72 -9.19 -6.91
C SER A 149 -59.14 -9.22 -5.48
N THR A 150 -59.33 -8.21 -4.61
CA THR A 150 -60.43 -7.21 -4.56
C THR A 150 -59.97 -5.85 -4.04
N SER A 151 -60.69 -4.78 -4.40
CA SER A 151 -60.53 -3.41 -3.88
C SER A 151 -61.13 -3.19 -2.48
N ASN A 152 -60.70 -2.14 -1.77
CA ASN A 152 -61.66 -1.28 -1.06
C ASN A 152 -61.16 0.16 -0.81
N THR A 153 -62.06 1.08 -0.47
CA THR A 153 -61.80 2.54 -0.55
C THR A 153 -62.49 3.36 0.54
N SER A 154 -61.76 4.29 1.19
CA SER A 154 -62.21 5.51 1.90
C SER A 154 -60.94 6.27 2.32
N GLY A 155 -60.80 7.61 2.42
CA GLY A 155 -61.78 8.69 2.62
C GLY A 155 -61.63 9.24 4.06
N SER A 156 -61.66 10.56 4.35
CA SER A 156 -61.83 11.77 3.53
C SER A 156 -61.50 13.04 4.36
N ARG A 157 -61.60 14.23 3.75
CA ARG A 157 -61.56 15.62 4.31
C ARG A 157 -60.16 16.20 4.61
N THR A 158 -59.71 17.39 4.15
CA THR A 158 -60.24 18.65 3.55
C THR A 158 -60.53 19.83 4.49
N SER A 159 -59.68 20.86 4.44
CA SER A 159 -60.02 22.30 4.41
C SER A 159 -58.74 23.09 4.02
N GLY A 160 -58.77 24.29 3.39
CA GLY A 160 -59.89 24.98 2.73
C GLY A 160 -59.59 26.48 2.51
N SER A 161 -60.10 27.05 1.39
CA SER A 161 -60.12 28.50 1.05
C SER A 161 -58.80 29.16 0.58
N ALA A 162 -58.77 30.23 -0.22
CA ALA A 162 -59.46 30.56 -1.50
C ALA A 162 -58.90 31.88 -2.09
N ALA A 163 -59.04 32.05 -3.43
CA ALA A 163 -59.05 33.33 -4.17
C ALA A 163 -57.75 34.20 -4.20
N ASN A 164 -57.54 35.13 -5.16
CA ASN A 164 -57.92 35.22 -6.59
C ASN A 164 -57.13 36.41 -7.24
N THR A 165 -56.64 36.25 -8.49
CA THR A 165 -56.10 37.31 -9.40
C THR A 165 -54.89 38.14 -8.89
N THR A 166 -53.95 38.65 -9.71
CA THR A 166 -54.00 39.12 -11.10
C THR A 166 -52.66 38.90 -11.84
N ASN A 167 -52.69 38.81 -13.18
CA ASN A 167 -51.49 38.70 -14.05
C ASN A 167 -50.52 39.89 -13.94
N ARG A 168 -49.21 39.61 -14.01
CA ARG A 168 -48.26 40.24 -14.95
C ARG A 168 -47.01 39.40 -15.16
N ASN A 169 -46.54 39.31 -16.40
CA ASN A 169 -45.41 38.48 -16.80
C ASN A 169 -44.06 39.13 -16.43
N THR A 170 -43.09 38.33 -15.99
CA THR A 170 -41.67 38.48 -16.37
C THR A 170 -41.00 37.11 -16.25
N THR A 171 -40.89 36.38 -17.37
CA THR A 171 -40.24 35.07 -17.40
C THR A 171 -38.73 35.25 -17.62
N VAL A 172 -37.92 34.82 -16.66
CA VAL A 172 -36.46 34.68 -16.85
C VAL A 172 -36.18 33.23 -17.24
N THR A 173 -35.91 33.00 -18.53
CA THR A 173 -35.65 31.66 -19.06
C THR A 173 -34.17 31.30 -18.87
N THR A 174 -33.82 30.72 -17.72
CA THR A 174 -32.54 30.01 -17.57
C THR A 174 -32.63 28.64 -18.24
N THR A 175 -32.07 28.52 -19.44
CA THR A 175 -31.99 27.24 -20.16
C THR A 175 -30.96 26.32 -19.53
N THR A 176 -31.39 25.46 -18.60
CA THR A 176 -30.57 24.34 -18.13
C THR A 176 -30.34 23.37 -19.30
N PRO A 177 -29.08 23.03 -19.66
CA PRO A 177 -28.83 22.01 -20.66
C PRO A 177 -29.26 20.65 -20.11
N SER A 178 -30.24 20.02 -20.76
CA SER A 178 -30.77 18.73 -20.34
C SER A 178 -29.74 17.62 -20.63
N ARG A 179 -28.97 17.18 -19.64
CA ARG A 179 -28.15 15.96 -19.75
C ARG A 179 -29.08 14.77 -20.02
N THR A 180 -28.96 14.20 -21.22
CA THR A 180 -29.61 12.93 -21.54
C THR A 180 -29.00 11.83 -20.66
N VAL A 181 -29.76 11.35 -19.67
CA VAL A 181 -29.34 10.21 -18.85
C VAL A 181 -29.53 8.95 -19.68
N SER A 182 -28.47 8.46 -20.30
CA SER A 182 -28.46 7.16 -20.98
C SER A 182 -28.82 6.05 -19.99
N SER A 183 -29.64 5.10 -20.44
CA SER A 183 -30.22 4.05 -19.59
C SER A 183 -29.16 3.12 -18.99
N SER A 184 -29.37 2.75 -17.72
CA SER A 184 -28.55 1.75 -17.01
C SER A 184 -28.61 0.38 -17.70
N GLY A 185 -27.51 -0.02 -18.36
CA GLY A 185 -27.35 -1.37 -18.90
C GLY A 185 -27.00 -2.37 -17.80
N THR A 186 -27.93 -3.25 -17.44
CA THR A 186 -27.69 -4.34 -16.49
C THR A 186 -26.96 -5.49 -17.19
N VAL A 187 -25.65 -5.63 -16.94
CA VAL A 187 -24.84 -6.71 -17.52
C VAL A 187 -25.07 -8.04 -16.78
N THR A 188 -25.25 -9.13 -17.52
CA THR A 188 -25.46 -10.49 -16.97
C THR A 188 -24.15 -11.08 -16.43
N PRO A 189 -24.07 -11.54 -15.17
CA PRO A 189 -22.81 -11.86 -14.50
C PRO A 189 -22.28 -13.28 -14.77
N THR A 190 -22.15 -13.65 -16.06
CA THR A 190 -21.53 -14.92 -16.49
C THR A 190 -20.42 -14.67 -17.52
N ALA A 191 -19.54 -13.73 -17.18
CA ALA A 191 -18.36 -13.38 -17.97
C ALA A 191 -17.24 -14.43 -17.78
N THR A 192 -16.84 -15.10 -18.86
CA THR A 192 -15.64 -15.95 -18.91
C THR A 192 -14.46 -15.18 -19.52
N LEU A 193 -13.23 -15.71 -19.40
CA LEU A 193 -12.05 -15.12 -20.05
C LEU A 193 -12.29 -14.94 -21.57
N ALA A 194 -12.88 -15.93 -22.23
CA ALA A 194 -13.23 -15.89 -23.65
C ALA A 194 -14.14 -14.71 -24.06
N ALA A 195 -15.00 -14.23 -23.15
CA ALA A 195 -15.80 -13.03 -23.42
C ALA A 195 -14.95 -11.75 -23.38
N VAL A 196 -13.90 -11.68 -22.55
CA VAL A 196 -12.92 -10.58 -22.60
C VAL A 196 -12.13 -10.63 -23.91
N GLU A 197 -11.74 -11.83 -24.34
CA GLU A 197 -11.01 -12.08 -25.60
C GLU A 197 -11.82 -11.68 -26.83
N GLU A 198 -13.11 -12.04 -26.92
CA GLU A 198 -13.99 -11.68 -28.03
C GLU A 198 -14.18 -10.16 -28.15
N ASN A 199 -14.31 -9.46 -27.01
CA ASN A 199 -14.37 -8.00 -26.96
C ASN A 199 -13.03 -7.36 -27.40
N LEU A 200 -11.88 -7.83 -26.89
CA LEU A 200 -10.57 -7.31 -27.31
C LEU A 200 -10.25 -7.60 -28.80
N ALA A 201 -10.65 -8.76 -29.31
CA ALA A 201 -10.46 -9.15 -30.71
C ALA A 201 -11.36 -8.35 -31.69
N SER A 202 -12.51 -7.87 -31.22
CA SER A 202 -13.41 -6.98 -31.99
C SER A 202 -13.12 -5.48 -31.78
N GLY A 203 -12.24 -5.14 -30.84
CA GLY A 203 -11.87 -3.76 -30.51
C GLY A 203 -12.78 -3.07 -29.48
N ASP A 204 -13.74 -3.77 -28.88
CA ASP A 204 -14.59 -3.23 -27.81
C ASP A 204 -13.86 -3.27 -26.45
N VAL A 205 -12.93 -2.33 -26.26
CA VAL A 205 -12.18 -2.17 -25.01
C VAL A 205 -13.11 -1.89 -23.82
N ASP A 206 -14.21 -1.16 -24.02
CA ASP A 206 -15.21 -0.91 -22.98
C ASP A 206 -15.95 -2.20 -22.60
N GLY A 207 -16.38 -2.98 -23.60
CA GLY A 207 -16.96 -4.32 -23.42
C GLY A 207 -16.03 -5.25 -22.66
N ALA A 208 -14.74 -5.27 -22.99
CA ALA A 208 -13.72 -6.05 -22.30
C ALA A 208 -13.58 -5.64 -20.82
N ILE A 209 -13.48 -4.35 -20.53
CA ILE A 209 -13.43 -3.80 -19.16
C ILE A 209 -14.69 -4.17 -18.37
N ASN A 210 -15.88 -3.96 -18.94
CA ASN A 210 -17.15 -4.24 -18.29
C ASN A 210 -17.33 -5.74 -17.98
N THR A 211 -16.86 -6.60 -18.90
CA THR A 211 -16.84 -8.07 -18.77
C THR A 211 -15.92 -8.50 -17.63
N LEU A 212 -14.71 -7.94 -17.57
CA LEU A 212 -13.69 -8.25 -16.56
C LEU A 212 -14.11 -7.81 -15.16
N GLU A 213 -14.61 -6.59 -14.99
CA GLU A 213 -15.14 -6.12 -13.71
C GLU A 213 -16.35 -6.95 -13.26
N GLY A 214 -17.18 -7.40 -14.21
CA GLY A 214 -18.28 -8.33 -13.94
C GLY A 214 -17.84 -9.69 -13.40
N SER A 215 -16.70 -10.23 -13.86
CA SER A 215 -16.15 -11.50 -13.36
C SER A 215 -15.49 -11.32 -11.98
N TYR A 216 -14.63 -10.32 -11.79
CA TYR A 216 -13.99 -10.02 -10.49
C TYR A 216 -15.02 -9.75 -9.37
N VAL A 217 -16.08 -8.97 -9.65
CA VAL A 217 -17.19 -8.74 -8.71
C VAL A 217 -17.92 -10.04 -8.37
N THR A 218 -18.02 -10.98 -9.31
CA THR A 218 -18.71 -12.27 -9.11
C THR A 218 -17.84 -13.27 -8.34
N GLN A 219 -16.53 -13.29 -8.57
CA GLN A 219 -15.55 -14.05 -7.78
C GLN A 219 -15.57 -13.58 -6.31
N VAL A 220 -15.56 -12.27 -6.05
CA VAL A 220 -15.60 -11.75 -4.67
C VAL A 220 -16.96 -11.95 -4.00
N ARG A 221 -18.07 -11.99 -4.75
CA ARG A 221 -19.40 -12.32 -4.19
C ARG A 221 -19.47 -13.73 -3.59
N SER A 222 -18.91 -14.74 -4.28
CA SER A 222 -18.97 -16.14 -3.81
C SER A 222 -18.26 -16.33 -2.46
N VAL A 223 -17.12 -15.65 -2.28
CA VAL A 223 -16.35 -15.60 -1.02
C VAL A 223 -17.03 -14.73 0.04
N SER A 224 -17.65 -13.60 -0.35
CA SER A 224 -18.18 -12.58 0.58
C SER A 224 -19.52 -12.91 1.24
N ARG A 225 -20.37 -13.76 0.62
CA ARG A 225 -21.78 -13.97 1.04
C ARG A 225 -22.62 -12.68 1.22
N ARG A 226 -22.34 -11.62 0.43
CA ARG A 226 -23.11 -10.37 0.46
C ARG A 226 -24.36 -10.46 -0.42
N ASN A 227 -25.54 -10.23 0.17
CA ASN A 227 -26.85 -10.40 -0.49
C ASN A 227 -27.27 -9.23 -1.40
N SER A 228 -26.55 -8.11 -1.41
CA SER A 228 -26.81 -6.98 -2.31
C SER A 228 -26.02 -7.12 -3.60
N SER A 229 -26.69 -6.95 -4.75
CA SER A 229 -26.01 -6.79 -6.03
C SER A 229 -25.46 -5.37 -6.14
N PRO A 230 -24.14 -5.13 -6.08
CA PRO A 230 -23.59 -3.84 -6.48
C PRO A 230 -23.97 -3.53 -7.93
N THR A 231 -24.35 -2.29 -8.19
CA THR A 231 -24.46 -1.73 -9.53
C THR A 231 -23.08 -1.75 -10.16
N LEU A 232 -22.90 -2.52 -11.24
CA LEU A 232 -21.69 -2.44 -12.05
C LEU A 232 -21.67 -1.07 -12.75
N LEU A 233 -20.72 -0.23 -12.32
CA LEU A 233 -20.31 0.96 -13.06
C LEU A 233 -19.52 0.52 -14.30
N SER A 234 -19.66 1.26 -15.39
CA SER A 234 -18.99 0.98 -16.66
C SER A 234 -17.66 1.73 -16.81
N ALA A 235 -16.84 1.34 -17.79
CA ALA A 235 -15.56 1.99 -18.13
C ALA A 235 -15.62 3.54 -18.14
N SER A 236 -16.66 4.13 -18.75
CA SER A 236 -16.84 5.59 -18.75
C SER A 236 -17.15 6.19 -17.37
N HIS A 237 -17.87 5.49 -16.49
CA HIS A 237 -18.05 5.93 -15.10
C HIS A 237 -16.76 5.83 -14.28
N PHE A 238 -15.82 4.94 -14.64
CA PHE A 238 -14.49 4.93 -14.02
C PHE A 238 -13.69 6.16 -14.44
N GLN A 239 -13.75 6.55 -15.71
CA GLN A 239 -13.12 7.78 -16.21
C GLN A 239 -13.69 9.03 -15.53
N ASP A 240 -15.02 9.13 -15.39
CA ASP A 240 -15.66 10.20 -14.60
C ASP A 240 -15.11 10.25 -13.16
N ARG A 241 -14.96 9.09 -12.49
CA ARG A 241 -14.39 9.00 -11.12
C ARG A 241 -12.92 9.36 -11.04
N LEU A 242 -12.12 9.01 -12.05
CA LEU A 242 -10.72 9.43 -12.11
C LEU A 242 -10.60 10.94 -12.34
N MET A 243 -11.57 11.56 -13.02
CA MET A 243 -11.67 13.02 -13.14
C MET A 243 -12.07 13.66 -11.80
N ASP A 244 -13.09 13.14 -11.10
CA ASP A 244 -13.46 13.58 -9.74
C ASP A 244 -12.25 13.56 -8.78
N ILE A 245 -11.44 12.49 -8.84
CA ILE A 245 -10.25 12.32 -8.00
C ILE A 245 -9.15 13.31 -8.40
N ALA A 246 -8.91 13.52 -9.70
CA ALA A 246 -7.92 14.49 -10.18
C ALA A 246 -8.26 15.93 -9.77
N GLU A 247 -9.54 16.33 -9.85
CA GLU A 247 -9.99 17.65 -9.37
C GLU A 247 -9.81 17.83 -7.85
N GLN A 248 -10.00 16.76 -7.06
CA GLN A 248 -9.93 16.82 -5.59
C GLN A 248 -8.52 16.68 -5.02
N THR A 249 -7.61 15.98 -5.72
CA THR A 249 -6.24 15.69 -5.25
C THR A 249 -5.18 16.53 -5.96
N GLY A 250 -5.47 17.03 -7.16
CA GLY A 250 -4.46 17.60 -8.06
C GLY A 250 -3.52 16.58 -8.69
N GLN A 251 -3.85 15.28 -8.63
CA GLN A 251 -3.02 14.18 -9.17
C GLN A 251 -3.78 13.35 -10.21
N THR A 252 -3.15 13.14 -11.38
CA THR A 252 -3.66 12.29 -12.46
C THR A 252 -3.49 10.81 -12.08
N SER A 253 -4.60 10.14 -11.76
CA SER A 253 -4.61 8.69 -11.53
C SER A 253 -5.00 7.93 -12.80
N VAL A 254 -4.23 6.90 -13.17
CA VAL A 254 -4.50 6.00 -14.29
C VAL A 254 -4.68 4.58 -13.76
N ILE A 255 -5.79 3.92 -14.11
CA ILE A 255 -6.01 2.50 -13.82
C ILE A 255 -5.40 1.66 -14.93
N ILE A 256 -4.65 0.61 -14.59
CA ILE A 256 -4.04 -0.33 -15.54
C ILE A 256 -4.50 -1.75 -15.21
N TYR A 257 -5.29 -2.36 -16.10
CA TYR A 257 -5.60 -3.78 -16.07
C TYR A 257 -4.46 -4.58 -16.72
N VAL A 258 -4.08 -5.69 -16.08
CA VAL A 258 -2.95 -6.53 -16.50
C VAL A 258 -3.39 -7.99 -16.58
N LEU A 259 -3.64 -8.44 -17.81
CA LEU A 259 -4.26 -9.71 -18.14
C LEU A 259 -3.22 -10.69 -18.72
N ALA A 260 -2.87 -11.73 -17.98
CA ALA A 260 -1.85 -12.70 -18.41
C ALA A 260 -2.49 -13.96 -18.96
N ARG A 261 -2.81 -13.95 -20.25
CA ARG A 261 -3.46 -15.05 -20.97
C ARG A 261 -2.43 -16.09 -21.47
N PRO A 262 -2.87 -17.29 -21.91
CA PRO A 262 -1.96 -18.30 -22.45
C PRO A 262 -1.24 -17.87 -23.74
N GLU A 263 -1.86 -17.02 -24.56
CA GLU A 263 -1.32 -16.59 -25.86
C GLU A 263 -0.47 -15.32 -25.77
N GLN A 264 -0.82 -14.39 -24.87
CA GLN A 264 -0.21 -13.06 -24.76
C GLN A 264 -0.49 -12.40 -23.41
N LEU A 265 0.24 -11.32 -23.12
CA LEU A 265 -0.13 -10.34 -22.09
C LEU A 265 -0.98 -9.23 -22.74
N ASP A 266 -2.11 -8.91 -22.13
CA ASP A 266 -2.96 -7.78 -22.52
C ASP A 266 -2.96 -6.70 -21.42
N LEU A 267 -2.77 -5.45 -21.84
CA LEU A 267 -2.75 -4.27 -20.99
C LEU A 267 -3.88 -3.34 -21.42
N ILE A 268 -4.74 -2.94 -20.48
CA ILE A 268 -5.80 -1.97 -20.73
C ILE A 268 -5.64 -0.82 -19.74
N ALA A 269 -5.62 0.43 -20.20
CA ALA A 269 -5.46 1.58 -19.30
C ALA A 269 -6.55 2.64 -19.46
N ILE A 270 -7.02 3.16 -18.32
CA ILE A 270 -8.06 4.18 -18.21
C ILE A 270 -7.47 5.39 -17.48
N ALA A 271 -7.31 6.50 -18.19
CA ALA A 271 -6.90 7.80 -17.65
C ALA A 271 -8.11 8.73 -17.44
N PRO A 272 -8.01 9.84 -16.68
CA PRO A 272 -9.13 10.75 -16.43
C PRO A 272 -9.68 11.43 -17.70
N THR A 273 -8.88 11.53 -18.76
CA THR A 273 -9.27 12.09 -20.06
C THR A 273 -8.61 11.34 -21.22
N GLY A 274 -9.22 11.39 -22.40
CA GLY A 274 -8.75 10.70 -23.60
C GLY A 274 -9.39 9.32 -23.80
N GLU A 275 -8.96 8.64 -24.86
CA GLU A 275 -9.38 7.27 -25.17
C GLU A 275 -8.70 6.26 -24.22
N ARG A 276 -9.25 5.05 -24.14
CA ARG A 276 -8.69 3.98 -23.29
C ARG A 276 -7.61 3.24 -24.08
N ILE A 277 -6.46 3.00 -23.47
CA ILE A 277 -5.38 2.28 -24.11
C ILE A 277 -5.72 0.79 -24.12
N TYR A 278 -5.45 0.12 -25.23
CA TYR A 278 -5.24 -1.33 -25.27
C TYR A 278 -3.88 -1.59 -25.93
N ALA A 279 -3.04 -2.40 -25.28
CA ALA A 279 -1.77 -2.88 -25.81
C ALA A 279 -1.64 -4.38 -25.57
N SER A 280 -1.29 -5.11 -26.63
CA SER A 280 -1.00 -6.55 -26.61
C SER A 280 0.50 -6.79 -26.67
N VAL A 281 1.00 -7.73 -25.88
CA VAL A 281 2.41 -8.13 -25.81
C VAL A 281 2.50 -9.66 -25.93
N PRO A 282 2.58 -10.22 -27.15
CA PRO A 282 2.62 -11.67 -27.39
C PRO A 282 3.80 -12.37 -26.70
N ASP A 283 4.99 -11.76 -26.73
CA ASP A 283 6.22 -12.30 -26.14
C ASP A 283 6.20 -12.40 -24.59
N ALA A 284 5.11 -11.99 -23.94
CA ALA A 284 4.96 -11.87 -22.50
C ALA A 284 3.76 -12.67 -21.94
N ASN A 285 3.35 -13.75 -22.63
CA ASN A 285 2.27 -14.63 -22.17
C ASN A 285 2.49 -15.19 -20.74
N ARG A 286 1.45 -15.79 -20.14
CA ARG A 286 1.52 -16.30 -18.75
C ARG A 286 2.69 -17.25 -18.49
N GLU A 287 3.10 -18.04 -19.49
CA GLU A 287 4.23 -18.97 -19.39
C GLU A 287 5.58 -18.26 -19.36
N ALA A 288 5.79 -17.23 -20.19
CA ALA A 288 7.02 -16.42 -20.20
C ALA A 288 7.10 -15.45 -19.01
N LEU A 289 5.98 -14.86 -18.60
CA LEU A 289 5.91 -13.81 -17.59
C LEU A 289 6.18 -14.32 -16.16
N MET A 290 5.58 -15.46 -15.80
CA MET A 290 5.61 -15.98 -14.42
C MET A 290 7.01 -16.40 -13.93
N PRO A 291 7.89 -17.03 -14.73
CA PRO A 291 9.28 -17.29 -14.36
C PRO A 291 10.07 -16.02 -14.06
N VAL A 292 9.94 -14.97 -14.88
CA VAL A 292 10.68 -13.71 -14.70
C VAL A 292 10.21 -12.97 -13.44
N MET A 293 8.91 -13.00 -13.13
CA MET A 293 8.38 -12.49 -11.86
C MET A 293 8.91 -13.29 -10.65
N LYS A 294 8.94 -14.62 -10.73
CA LYS A 294 9.52 -15.49 -9.68
C LYS A 294 11.00 -15.18 -9.46
N GLU A 295 11.76 -14.97 -10.54
CA GLU A 295 13.18 -14.60 -10.44
C GLU A 295 13.37 -13.21 -9.80
N LEU A 296 12.62 -12.19 -10.22
CA LEU A 296 12.68 -10.86 -9.61
C LEU A 296 12.47 -10.93 -8.10
N ARG A 297 11.41 -11.63 -7.66
CA ARG A 297 11.10 -11.80 -6.23
C ARG A 297 12.17 -12.60 -5.49
N ARG A 298 12.73 -13.66 -6.08
CA ARG A 298 13.84 -14.44 -5.53
C ARG A 298 15.09 -13.58 -5.35
N ASN A 299 15.48 -12.84 -6.37
CA ASN A 299 16.72 -12.05 -6.38
C ASN A 299 16.62 -10.86 -5.40
N LEU A 300 15.44 -10.24 -5.27
CA LEU A 300 15.20 -9.17 -4.29
C LEU A 300 15.17 -9.64 -2.83
N THR A 301 14.60 -10.82 -2.55
CA THR A 301 14.44 -11.30 -1.16
C THR A 301 15.68 -12.02 -0.61
N ASN A 302 16.50 -12.62 -1.48
CA ASN A 302 17.68 -13.39 -1.10
C ASN A 302 18.72 -12.55 -0.31
N PRO A 303 18.99 -12.85 0.97
CA PRO A 303 19.95 -12.08 1.78
C PRO A 303 21.36 -12.00 1.17
N ARG A 304 21.79 -13.05 0.46
CA ARG A 304 23.12 -13.12 -0.18
C ARG A 304 23.26 -12.22 -1.42
N GLN A 305 22.15 -11.67 -1.94
CA GLN A 305 22.14 -10.81 -3.13
C GLN A 305 21.87 -9.33 -2.84
N ARG A 306 21.58 -8.94 -1.59
CA ARG A 306 21.22 -7.55 -1.20
C ARG A 306 22.30 -6.49 -1.48
N ASN A 307 23.54 -6.91 -1.69
CA ASN A 307 24.67 -6.04 -2.07
C ASN A 307 25.00 -6.14 -3.57
N THR A 308 24.04 -6.56 -4.40
CA THR A 308 24.21 -6.79 -5.85
C THR A 308 23.05 -6.20 -6.63
N THR A 309 23.17 -6.16 -7.96
CA THR A 309 22.11 -5.72 -8.89
C THR A 309 21.48 -6.89 -9.67
N SER A 310 21.51 -8.11 -9.12
CA SER A 310 21.01 -9.34 -9.76
C SER A 310 19.53 -9.30 -10.17
N TYR A 311 18.74 -8.44 -9.54
CA TYR A 311 17.33 -8.22 -9.84
C TYR A 311 17.09 -7.38 -11.11
N LEU A 312 18.09 -6.61 -11.59
CA LEU A 312 17.88 -5.61 -12.65
C LEU A 312 17.45 -6.23 -13.99
N ALA A 313 17.98 -7.38 -14.38
CA ALA A 313 17.63 -8.01 -15.65
C ALA A 313 16.13 -8.36 -15.70
N SER A 314 15.64 -9.07 -14.67
CA SER A 314 14.23 -9.44 -14.53
C SER A 314 13.33 -8.20 -14.36
N ALA A 315 13.77 -7.19 -13.60
CA ALA A 315 13.07 -5.92 -13.42
C ALA A 315 12.92 -5.09 -14.71
N GLN A 316 13.94 -5.11 -15.57
CA GLN A 316 13.93 -4.44 -16.88
C GLN A 316 13.06 -5.18 -17.89
N GLN A 317 13.14 -6.52 -17.94
CA GLN A 317 12.27 -7.33 -18.81
C GLN A 317 10.80 -7.14 -18.45
N LEU A 318 10.47 -7.13 -17.16
CA LEU A 318 9.11 -6.89 -16.67
C LEU A 318 8.65 -5.43 -16.92
N TYR A 319 9.53 -4.44 -16.82
CA TYR A 319 9.20 -3.05 -17.23
C TYR A 319 8.87 -2.97 -18.73
N GLN A 320 9.69 -3.62 -19.56
CA GLN A 320 9.56 -3.62 -21.02
C GLN A 320 8.26 -4.31 -21.49
N TRP A 321 7.75 -5.27 -20.72
CA TRP A 321 6.47 -5.92 -20.97
C TRP A 321 5.27 -5.16 -20.38
N LEU A 322 5.36 -4.64 -19.14
CA LEU A 322 4.20 -4.13 -18.39
C LEU A 322 3.97 -2.62 -18.49
N ILE A 323 5.02 -1.83 -18.73
CA ILE A 323 4.97 -0.36 -18.61
C ILE A 323 5.32 0.33 -19.94
N ALA A 324 6.40 -0.11 -20.60
CA ALA A 324 6.88 0.50 -21.84
C ALA A 324 5.83 0.60 -22.97
N PRO A 325 4.88 -0.35 -23.16
CA PRO A 325 3.82 -0.22 -24.17
C PRO A 325 2.82 0.92 -23.88
N LEU A 326 2.68 1.32 -22.61
CA LEU A 326 1.75 2.36 -22.16
C LEU A 326 2.44 3.73 -21.97
N GLU A 327 3.77 3.74 -21.81
CA GLU A 327 4.55 4.90 -21.40
C GLU A 327 4.33 6.19 -22.22
N PRO A 328 4.25 6.18 -23.58
CA PRO A 328 4.01 7.39 -24.36
C PRO A 328 2.71 8.11 -23.98
N GLU A 329 1.69 7.34 -23.61
CA GLU A 329 0.37 7.85 -23.27
C GLU A 329 0.24 8.20 -21.78
N LEU A 330 0.90 7.45 -20.89
CA LEU A 330 1.08 7.86 -19.48
C LEU A 330 1.78 9.23 -19.38
N GLN A 331 2.76 9.48 -20.25
CA GLN A 331 3.39 10.80 -20.40
C GLN A 331 2.43 11.83 -21.02
N ARG A 332 1.62 11.46 -22.03
CA ARG A 332 0.65 12.37 -22.68
C ARG A 332 -0.43 12.87 -21.73
N VAL A 333 -0.95 12.01 -20.84
CA VAL A 333 -1.97 12.39 -19.84
C VAL A 333 -1.38 13.05 -18.60
N GLY A 334 -0.05 13.03 -18.43
CA GLY A 334 0.63 13.52 -17.23
C GLY A 334 0.28 12.70 -15.99
N ALA A 335 0.39 11.37 -16.09
CA ALA A 335 0.07 10.46 -15.00
C ALA A 335 0.99 10.67 -13.78
N ASP A 336 0.39 10.84 -12.59
CA ASP A 336 1.10 10.90 -11.31
C ASP A 336 1.02 9.56 -10.57
N THR A 337 -0.11 8.87 -10.67
CA THR A 337 -0.40 7.60 -9.95
C THR A 337 -0.87 6.52 -10.90
N LEU A 338 -0.26 5.33 -10.82
CA LEU A 338 -0.69 4.12 -11.53
C LEU A 338 -1.36 3.15 -10.55
N VAL A 339 -2.58 2.72 -10.89
CA VAL A 339 -3.44 1.88 -10.05
C VAL A 339 -3.70 0.57 -10.77
N PHE A 340 -3.03 -0.50 -10.35
CA PHE A 340 -3.05 -1.76 -11.08
C PHE A 340 -4.23 -2.65 -10.67
N SER A 341 -4.87 -3.29 -11.65
CA SER A 341 -5.82 -4.39 -11.46
C SER A 341 -5.26 -5.60 -12.20
N MET A 342 -4.54 -6.47 -11.50
CA MET A 342 -3.82 -7.58 -12.12
C MET A 342 -4.56 -8.91 -11.97
N ASP A 343 -4.25 -9.87 -12.83
CA ASP A 343 -4.68 -11.27 -12.70
C ASP A 343 -4.05 -12.02 -11.52
N GLU A 344 -4.62 -13.20 -11.23
CA GLU A 344 -4.13 -14.17 -10.25
C GLU A 344 -2.62 -14.46 -10.42
N GLY A 345 -1.89 -14.44 -9.31
CA GLY A 345 -0.44 -14.60 -9.24
C GLY A 345 0.34 -13.29 -9.40
N LEU A 346 -0.04 -12.44 -10.36
CA LEU A 346 0.67 -11.19 -10.66
C LEU A 346 0.57 -10.15 -9.55
N ARG A 347 -0.49 -10.19 -8.75
CA ARG A 347 -0.73 -9.27 -7.60
C ARG A 347 0.38 -9.27 -6.54
N THR A 348 1.31 -10.23 -6.58
CA THR A 348 2.49 -10.29 -5.69
C THR A 348 3.78 -9.74 -6.30
N LEU A 349 3.72 -9.17 -7.52
CA LEU A 349 4.82 -8.49 -8.19
C LEU A 349 5.25 -7.22 -7.41
N PRO A 350 6.53 -7.02 -7.09
CA PRO A 350 7.03 -5.75 -6.54
C PRO A 350 7.12 -4.69 -7.64
N ILE A 351 5.97 -4.14 -8.06
CA ILE A 351 5.81 -3.19 -9.17
C ILE A 351 6.72 -1.96 -9.00
N ALA A 352 6.93 -1.51 -7.76
CA ALA A 352 7.84 -0.41 -7.43
C ALA A 352 9.30 -0.63 -7.86
N ALA A 353 9.75 -1.90 -7.94
CA ALA A 353 11.11 -2.28 -8.31
C ALA A 353 11.28 -2.60 -9.81
N LEU A 354 10.25 -2.42 -10.65
CA LEU A 354 10.40 -2.41 -12.11
C LEU A 354 11.30 -1.24 -12.53
N HIS A 355 12.12 -1.41 -13.57
CA HIS A 355 13.21 -0.47 -13.87
C HIS A 355 13.33 -0.18 -15.37
N ASP A 356 13.32 1.10 -15.77
CA ASP A 356 13.28 1.52 -17.18
C ASP A 356 14.64 1.50 -17.91
N GLY A 357 15.66 0.96 -17.24
CA GLY A 357 17.07 0.97 -17.66
C GLY A 357 17.87 2.16 -17.11
N LYS A 358 17.20 3.16 -16.49
CA LYS A 358 17.83 4.34 -15.88
C LYS A 358 17.37 4.58 -14.43
N GLN A 359 16.11 4.32 -14.13
CA GLN A 359 15.46 4.58 -12.84
C GLN A 359 14.36 3.54 -12.55
N PHE A 360 13.94 3.45 -11.29
CA PHE A 360 12.82 2.60 -10.88
C PHE A 360 11.46 3.25 -11.18
N LEU A 361 10.42 2.43 -11.35
CA LEU A 361 9.06 2.89 -11.63
C LEU A 361 8.51 3.80 -10.51
N ILE A 362 8.90 3.55 -9.25
CA ILE A 362 8.51 4.36 -8.09
C ILE A 362 9.09 5.80 -8.13
N GLU A 363 10.19 6.01 -8.86
CA GLU A 363 10.76 7.36 -9.09
C GLU A 363 9.89 8.18 -10.04
N LYS A 364 9.16 7.49 -10.92
CA LYS A 364 8.30 8.09 -11.95
C LYS A 364 6.87 8.32 -11.45
N TYR A 365 6.27 7.34 -10.77
CA TYR A 365 4.84 7.36 -10.39
C TYR A 365 4.58 6.86 -8.98
N SER A 366 3.51 7.36 -8.36
CA SER A 366 2.85 6.70 -7.23
C SER A 366 2.17 5.41 -7.68
N LEU A 367 2.09 4.42 -6.79
CA LEU A 367 1.64 3.07 -7.13
C LEU A 367 0.58 2.57 -6.14
N GLY A 368 -0.43 1.88 -6.66
CA GLY A 368 -1.45 1.17 -5.89
C GLY A 368 -1.99 -0.05 -6.63
N LEU A 369 -2.73 -0.90 -5.92
CA LEU A 369 -3.26 -2.17 -6.41
C LEU A 369 -4.73 -2.33 -5.98
N ILE A 370 -5.65 -2.55 -6.91
CA ILE A 370 -7.08 -2.78 -6.64
C ILE A 370 -7.49 -4.21 -7.05
N PRO A 371 -8.42 -4.86 -6.33
CA PRO A 371 -9.01 -6.12 -6.78
C PRO A 371 -9.93 -5.92 -8.00
N SER A 372 -10.67 -4.80 -7.99
CA SER A 372 -11.50 -4.25 -9.07
C SER A 372 -11.90 -2.83 -8.65
N ILE A 373 -12.20 -1.94 -9.59
CA ILE A 373 -12.66 -0.58 -9.23
C ILE A 373 -14.11 -0.61 -8.68
N ASN A 374 -14.99 -1.47 -9.19
CA ASN A 374 -16.35 -1.67 -8.64
C ASN A 374 -16.36 -2.19 -7.19
N LEU A 375 -15.25 -2.79 -6.72
CA LEU A 375 -15.08 -3.26 -5.35
C LEU A 375 -14.31 -2.28 -4.46
N THR A 376 -13.86 -1.13 -4.99
CA THR A 376 -13.02 -0.15 -4.29
C THR A 376 -13.81 1.13 -4.00
N ASP A 377 -13.73 1.65 -2.78
CA ASP A 377 -14.32 2.95 -2.44
C ASP A 377 -13.51 4.09 -3.08
N THR A 378 -14.07 4.68 -4.14
CA THR A 378 -13.47 5.78 -4.91
C THR A 378 -13.66 7.16 -4.27
N SER A 379 -14.30 7.27 -3.10
CA SER A 379 -14.46 8.55 -2.40
C SER A 379 -13.20 8.97 -1.64
N TYR A 380 -12.51 9.98 -2.16
CA TYR A 380 -11.38 10.64 -1.53
C TYR A 380 -11.79 11.41 -0.27
N GLN A 381 -10.99 11.27 0.81
CA GLN A 381 -11.11 12.08 2.03
C GLN A 381 -9.71 12.25 2.66
N PRO A 382 -9.11 13.45 2.68
CA PRO A 382 -7.76 13.66 3.23
C PRO A 382 -7.59 13.05 4.61
N LEU A 383 -6.52 12.28 4.83
CA LEU A 383 -6.26 11.63 6.12
C LEU A 383 -5.70 12.59 7.19
N ARG A 384 -5.01 13.65 6.77
CA ARG A 384 -4.29 14.61 7.64
C ARG A 384 -5.10 15.05 8.86
N GLY A 385 -4.53 14.90 10.06
CA GLY A 385 -5.17 15.26 11.33
C GLY A 385 -6.24 14.28 11.86
N SER A 386 -6.46 13.15 11.18
CA SER A 386 -7.28 12.04 11.71
C SER A 386 -6.68 11.41 12.97
N ARG A 387 -7.48 10.66 13.72
CA ARG A 387 -6.97 9.86 14.84
C ARG A 387 -6.43 8.51 14.38
N VAL A 388 -5.25 8.14 14.87
CA VAL A 388 -4.63 6.82 14.68
C VAL A 388 -4.87 5.92 15.90
N LEU A 389 -5.22 4.66 15.68
CA LEU A 389 -5.11 3.60 16.68
C LEU A 389 -3.94 2.70 16.29
N ALA A 390 -2.83 2.82 17.02
CA ALA A 390 -1.62 2.02 16.80
C ALA A 390 -1.55 0.91 17.86
N MET A 391 -1.38 -0.33 17.45
CA MET A 391 -1.31 -1.47 18.38
C MET A 391 -0.26 -2.48 17.90
N GLY A 392 0.44 -3.14 18.82
CA GLY A 392 1.45 -4.11 18.42
C GLY A 392 2.03 -4.96 19.54
N ALA A 393 2.85 -5.94 19.17
CA ALA A 393 3.61 -6.77 20.12
C ALA A 393 5.09 -6.80 19.71
N SER A 394 5.96 -6.54 20.69
CA SER A 394 7.42 -6.66 20.55
C SER A 394 7.96 -7.97 21.12
N GLN A 395 7.21 -8.60 22.03
CA GLN A 395 7.59 -9.85 22.71
C GLN A 395 6.63 -10.97 22.34
N PHE A 396 7.17 -12.18 22.18
CA PHE A 396 6.42 -13.38 21.82
C PHE A 396 7.00 -14.61 22.54
N ARG A 397 6.20 -15.67 22.69
CA ARG A 397 6.65 -16.95 23.25
C ARG A 397 7.24 -17.89 22.19
N ASP A 398 6.55 -17.99 21.06
CA ASP A 398 6.79 -18.97 20.01
C ASP A 398 7.27 -18.31 18.68
N GLN A 399 7.76 -17.08 18.77
CA GLN A 399 8.26 -16.28 17.63
C GLN A 399 9.44 -15.40 18.06
N ILE A 400 10.22 -14.93 17.08
CA ILE A 400 11.34 -13.99 17.29
C ILE A 400 10.77 -12.63 17.79
N PRO A 401 11.38 -11.97 18.80
CA PRO A 401 10.99 -10.62 19.20
C PRO A 401 11.04 -9.61 18.04
N LEU A 402 10.19 -8.57 18.11
CA LEU A 402 10.18 -7.42 17.20
C LEU A 402 10.50 -6.15 18.01
N PRO A 403 11.78 -5.95 18.39
CA PRO A 403 12.17 -4.88 19.30
C PRO A 403 11.94 -3.46 18.75
N ALA A 404 11.79 -3.25 17.44
CA ALA A 404 11.47 -1.92 16.89
C ALA A 404 10.03 -1.45 17.20
N VAL A 405 9.08 -2.36 17.41
CA VAL A 405 7.64 -2.07 17.54
C VAL A 405 7.30 -0.98 18.58
N PRO A 406 7.88 -0.94 19.81
CA PRO A 406 7.59 0.11 20.77
C PRO A 406 8.01 1.50 20.28
N ILE A 407 9.09 1.56 19.49
CA ILE A 407 9.60 2.80 18.87
C ILE A 407 8.71 3.19 17.69
N GLU A 408 8.34 2.24 16.82
CA GLU A 408 7.44 2.45 15.69
C GLU A 408 6.10 3.07 16.14
N LEU A 409 5.41 2.41 17.08
CA LEU A 409 4.16 2.90 17.66
C LEU A 409 4.31 4.32 18.25
N SER A 410 5.47 4.62 18.84
CA SER A 410 5.79 5.91 19.45
C SER A 410 6.20 7.01 18.44
N THR A 411 6.67 6.65 17.25
CA THR A 411 6.89 7.62 16.15
C THR A 411 5.55 8.03 15.54
N ILE A 412 4.57 7.12 15.57
CA ILE A 412 3.25 7.35 15.01
C ILE A 412 2.39 8.21 15.94
N VAL A 413 2.32 7.91 17.25
CA VAL A 413 1.34 8.53 18.16
C VAL A 413 1.94 9.55 19.13
N ARG A 414 1.40 10.78 19.13
CA ARG A 414 1.73 11.86 20.06
C ARG A 414 1.55 11.43 21.52
N GLY A 415 2.55 11.73 22.35
CA GLY A 415 2.47 11.52 23.81
C GLY A 415 2.34 10.07 24.27
N SER A 416 2.63 9.06 23.44
CA SER A 416 2.60 7.66 23.87
C SER A 416 3.84 7.30 24.70
N ALA A 417 3.66 7.11 26.01
CA ALA A 417 4.72 6.74 26.94
C ALA A 417 5.14 5.25 26.85
N LEU A 418 5.27 4.68 25.64
CA LEU A 418 5.71 3.30 25.43
C LEU A 418 7.24 3.13 25.46
N VAL A 419 7.99 4.22 25.26
CA VAL A 419 9.45 4.27 25.34
C VAL A 419 9.85 5.43 26.25
N PRO A 420 10.41 5.17 27.45
CA PRO A 420 10.93 6.22 28.33
C PRO A 420 12.02 7.06 27.65
N ASP A 421 12.14 8.32 28.06
CA ASP A 421 13.23 9.25 27.73
C ASP A 421 13.53 9.46 26.23
N ARG A 422 12.60 9.10 25.34
CA ARG A 422 12.75 9.26 23.88
C ARG A 422 12.71 10.75 23.48
N PRO A 423 13.66 11.25 22.65
CA PRO A 423 13.70 12.67 22.25
C PRO A 423 12.69 13.08 21.15
N ILE A 424 11.94 12.13 20.57
CA ILE A 424 11.03 12.37 19.44
C ILE A 424 9.59 12.09 19.87
N GLU A 425 8.75 13.13 19.83
CA GLU A 425 7.30 13.01 19.99
C GLU A 425 6.66 12.48 18.69
N GLY A 426 5.75 11.51 18.80
CA GLY A 426 5.06 10.95 17.64
C GLY A 426 4.21 11.96 16.87
N ILE A 427 3.90 11.66 15.61
CA ILE A 427 3.43 12.68 14.65
C ILE A 427 1.89 12.90 14.69
N TRP A 428 1.10 11.90 15.10
CA TRP A 428 -0.37 11.91 14.97
C TRP A 428 -1.12 11.87 16.31
N PRO A 429 -2.31 12.50 16.43
CA PRO A 429 -3.18 12.31 17.58
C PRO A 429 -3.78 10.88 17.56
N GLY A 430 -3.86 10.21 18.71
CA GLY A 430 -4.27 8.80 18.70
C GLY A 430 -4.37 8.13 20.06
N LYS A 431 -4.17 6.81 20.05
CA LYS A 431 -3.76 5.97 21.19
C LYS A 431 -2.80 4.91 20.67
N ALA A 432 -1.84 4.52 21.51
CA ALA A 432 -0.91 3.43 21.25
C ALA A 432 -1.05 2.33 22.32
N PHE A 433 -0.98 1.05 21.93
CA PHE A 433 -1.07 -0.10 22.84
C PHE A 433 -0.03 -1.17 22.48
N LEU A 434 0.65 -1.70 23.48
CA LEU A 434 1.77 -2.65 23.31
C LEU A 434 1.50 -3.93 24.12
N ASN A 435 2.03 -5.06 23.63
CA ASN A 435 2.09 -6.36 24.32
C ASN A 435 0.76 -6.74 24.99
N GLU A 436 0.67 -6.79 26.32
CA GLU A 436 -0.52 -7.17 27.09
C GLU A 436 -1.79 -6.39 26.70
N ALA A 437 -1.66 -5.17 26.18
CA ALA A 437 -2.78 -4.36 25.73
C ALA A 437 -3.13 -4.54 24.23
N PHE A 438 -2.33 -5.30 23.46
CA PHE A 438 -2.60 -5.64 22.07
C PHE A 438 -3.40 -6.95 21.95
N THR A 439 -4.65 -6.89 22.41
CA THR A 439 -5.64 -7.98 22.29
C THR A 439 -6.72 -7.64 21.26
N LEU A 440 -7.38 -8.68 20.75
CA LEU A 440 -8.50 -8.54 19.82
C LEU A 440 -9.68 -7.78 20.45
N GLU A 441 -9.94 -8.02 21.74
CA GLU A 441 -10.98 -7.36 22.51
C GLU A 441 -10.71 -5.86 22.68
N ASN A 442 -9.49 -5.45 23.05
CA ASN A 442 -9.14 -4.03 23.16
C ASN A 442 -9.23 -3.32 21.79
N LEU A 443 -8.77 -3.95 20.70
CA LEU A 443 -8.92 -3.38 19.35
C LEU A 443 -10.39 -3.09 18.99
N LYS A 444 -11.32 -3.96 19.39
CA LYS A 444 -12.78 -3.74 19.22
C LYS A 444 -13.29 -2.63 20.15
N GLU A 445 -12.89 -2.62 21.42
CA GLU A 445 -13.29 -1.60 22.40
C GLU A 445 -12.84 -0.19 21.99
N GLN A 446 -11.59 -0.03 21.54
CA GLN A 446 -11.09 1.27 21.10
C GLN A 446 -11.83 1.77 19.84
N ARG A 447 -12.05 0.91 18.83
CA ARG A 447 -12.79 1.31 17.63
C ARG A 447 -14.26 1.64 17.88
N ASN A 448 -14.89 1.00 18.87
CA ASN A 448 -16.24 1.35 19.33
C ASN A 448 -16.24 2.71 20.08
N SER A 449 -15.32 2.90 21.02
CA SER A 449 -15.26 4.10 21.88
C SER A 449 -14.69 5.36 21.20
N SER A 450 -14.10 5.27 20.01
CA SER A 450 -13.60 6.42 19.24
C SER A 450 -13.43 6.12 17.75
N ARG A 451 -13.83 7.05 16.89
CA ARG A 451 -13.60 6.95 15.43
C ARG A 451 -12.12 7.16 15.09
N TYR A 452 -11.41 6.06 14.87
CA TYR A 452 -10.08 6.04 14.26
C TYR A 452 -10.22 5.76 12.77
N ARG A 453 -9.78 6.71 11.92
CA ARG A 453 -9.76 6.52 10.46
C ARG A 453 -8.53 5.75 9.99
N ILE A 454 -7.49 5.74 10.82
CA ILE A 454 -6.25 4.98 10.59
C ILE A 454 -6.11 3.96 11.72
N VAL A 455 -5.87 2.70 11.37
CA VAL A 455 -5.51 1.63 12.30
C VAL A 455 -4.18 1.06 11.87
N HIS A 456 -3.27 0.83 12.80
CA HIS A 456 -1.92 0.32 12.54
C HIS A 456 -1.62 -0.85 13.47
N LEU A 457 -1.25 -1.98 12.89
CA LEU A 457 -0.96 -3.23 13.58
C LEU A 457 0.49 -3.64 13.31
N ALA A 458 1.34 -3.63 14.33
CA ALA A 458 2.77 -3.95 14.25
C ALA A 458 3.10 -5.24 15.01
N THR A 459 3.31 -6.34 14.28
CA THR A 459 3.40 -7.69 14.85
C THR A 459 3.83 -8.74 13.80
N HIS A 460 3.97 -10.00 14.19
CA HIS A 460 4.05 -11.11 13.25
C HIS A 460 2.71 -11.40 12.58
N ALA A 461 2.77 -11.63 11.27
CA ALA A 461 1.72 -12.28 10.51
C ALA A 461 2.36 -13.33 9.59
N GLU A 462 1.59 -14.35 9.23
CA GLU A 462 2.02 -15.39 8.31
C GLU A 462 0.90 -15.68 7.30
N PHE A 463 1.26 -15.75 6.02
CA PHE A 463 0.36 -16.25 4.97
C PHE A 463 0.83 -17.61 4.50
N GLN A 464 0.06 -18.64 4.83
CA GLN A 464 0.23 -20.01 4.37
C GLN A 464 -0.84 -20.33 3.32
N ALA A 465 -0.39 -20.89 2.19
CA ALA A 465 -1.27 -21.28 1.10
C ALA A 465 -2.20 -22.47 1.48
N GLY A 466 -3.24 -22.66 0.69
CA GLY A 466 -4.30 -23.62 0.92
C GLY A 466 -5.39 -23.03 1.82
N LYS A 467 -5.59 -23.58 3.01
CA LYS A 467 -6.71 -23.15 3.86
C LYS A 467 -6.45 -21.78 4.53
N PRO A 468 -7.42 -20.84 4.50
CA PRO A 468 -7.30 -19.57 5.23
C PRO A 468 -7.03 -19.71 6.73
N GLU A 469 -7.51 -20.78 7.37
CA GLU A 469 -7.26 -21.07 8.80
C GLU A 469 -5.77 -21.32 9.14
N ASN A 470 -4.91 -21.60 8.15
CA ASN A 470 -3.46 -21.75 8.32
C ASN A 470 -2.74 -20.38 8.41
N SER A 471 -3.35 -19.33 7.86
CA SER A 471 -2.81 -17.96 7.82
C SER A 471 -3.30 -17.16 9.04
N TYR A 472 -2.41 -16.43 9.72
CA TYR A 472 -2.79 -15.66 10.91
C TYR A 472 -2.09 -14.29 11.09
N ILE A 473 -2.73 -13.39 11.83
CA ILE A 473 -2.09 -12.25 12.52
C ILE A 473 -1.90 -12.64 13.99
N GLN A 474 -0.71 -12.43 14.55
CA GLN A 474 -0.42 -12.65 15.97
C GLN A 474 -0.87 -11.43 16.79
N PHE A 475 -1.95 -11.57 17.57
CA PHE A 475 -2.22 -10.69 18.71
C PHE A 475 -1.45 -11.23 19.93
N TRP A 476 -1.36 -10.46 21.02
CA TRP A 476 -0.66 -10.91 22.22
C TRP A 476 -1.20 -12.22 22.80
N ASP A 477 -2.53 -12.34 22.84
CA ASP A 477 -3.22 -13.43 23.51
C ASP A 477 -3.63 -14.58 22.56
N ARG A 478 -3.63 -14.36 21.24
CA ARG A 478 -4.05 -15.35 20.24
C ARG A 478 -3.49 -15.11 18.84
N LYS A 479 -3.47 -16.18 18.03
CA LYS A 479 -3.35 -16.10 16.56
C LYS A 479 -4.76 -15.92 15.98
N LEU A 480 -5.02 -14.82 15.27
CA LEU A 480 -6.29 -14.58 14.57
C LEU A 480 -6.18 -15.07 13.13
N GLY A 481 -6.94 -16.13 12.80
CA GLY A 481 -6.97 -16.74 11.46
C GLY A 481 -7.56 -15.82 10.38
N LEU A 482 -7.13 -16.00 9.13
CA LEU A 482 -7.58 -15.21 7.97
C LEU A 482 -9.09 -15.37 7.72
N ASP A 483 -9.63 -16.58 7.94
CA ASP A 483 -11.06 -16.90 7.93
C ASP A 483 -11.90 -16.01 8.87
N ARG A 484 -11.26 -15.53 9.94
CA ARG A 484 -11.85 -14.78 11.06
C ARG A 484 -11.61 -13.28 11.00
N LEU A 485 -10.97 -12.73 9.96
CA LEU A 485 -10.84 -11.27 9.82
C LEU A 485 -12.18 -10.53 9.87
N ARG A 486 -13.29 -11.19 9.50
CA ARG A 486 -14.65 -10.65 9.65
C ARG A 486 -15.04 -10.36 11.10
N GLU A 487 -14.46 -11.05 12.09
CA GLU A 487 -14.67 -10.77 13.52
C GLU A 487 -14.18 -9.38 13.92
N LEU A 488 -13.30 -8.73 13.14
CA LEU A 488 -12.79 -7.39 13.41
C LEU A 488 -13.84 -6.29 13.18
N GLY A 489 -14.96 -6.57 12.52
CA GLY A 489 -16.04 -5.59 12.34
C GLY A 489 -15.59 -4.35 11.57
N TRP A 490 -14.92 -4.54 10.44
CA TRP A 490 -14.39 -3.42 9.64
C TRP A 490 -15.51 -2.55 9.04
N ASN A 491 -16.63 -3.14 8.63
CA ASN A 491 -17.83 -2.40 8.20
C ASN A 491 -18.48 -1.54 9.30
N ASP A 492 -18.36 -1.92 10.58
CA ASP A 492 -19.10 -1.28 11.67
C ASP A 492 -18.51 0.09 12.05
N TYR A 493 -17.20 0.26 11.87
CA TYR A 493 -16.47 1.52 12.10
C TYR A 493 -15.50 1.74 10.94
N PRO A 494 -15.86 2.58 9.93
CA PRO A 494 -15.08 2.73 8.71
C PRO A 494 -13.63 3.14 8.96
N VAL A 495 -12.72 2.31 8.46
CA VAL A 495 -11.27 2.54 8.46
C VAL A 495 -10.82 2.89 7.05
N ASP A 496 -10.25 4.08 6.91
CA ASP A 496 -9.80 4.60 5.62
C ASP A 496 -8.37 4.13 5.29
N LEU A 497 -7.58 3.76 6.30
CA LEU A 497 -6.27 3.13 6.14
C LEU A 497 -6.01 2.11 7.26
N LEU A 498 -5.81 0.86 6.90
CA LEU A 498 -5.21 -0.16 7.76
C LEU A 498 -3.73 -0.32 7.38
N VAL A 499 -2.82 -0.15 8.33
CA VAL A 499 -1.40 -0.47 8.14
C VAL A 499 -1.12 -1.81 8.82
N LEU A 500 -0.70 -2.79 8.02
CA LEU A 500 -0.26 -4.10 8.49
C LEU A 500 1.28 -4.12 8.46
N SER A 501 1.88 -3.61 9.53
CA SER A 501 3.35 -3.63 9.75
C SER A 501 3.76 -5.02 10.22
N ALA A 502 3.66 -5.97 9.28
CA ALA A 502 3.75 -7.39 9.51
C ALA A 502 4.10 -8.11 8.20
N CYS A 503 4.82 -9.22 8.30
CA CYS A 503 5.32 -10.00 7.15
C CYS A 503 4.21 -10.62 6.28
N ARG A 504 4.46 -10.68 4.96
CA ARG A 504 3.63 -11.37 3.94
C ARG A 504 2.13 -10.99 3.90
N THR A 505 1.75 -9.82 4.39
CA THR A 505 0.33 -9.43 4.56
C THR A 505 -0.42 -9.05 3.28
N ALA A 506 0.28 -8.84 2.16
CA ALA A 506 -0.27 -8.66 0.81
C ALA A 506 0.01 -9.86 -0.12
N VAL A 507 0.35 -11.03 0.44
CA VAL A 507 0.60 -12.27 -0.31
C VAL A 507 -0.63 -13.17 -0.27
N GLY A 508 -0.96 -13.80 -1.40
CA GLY A 508 -2.09 -14.71 -1.54
C GLY A 508 -1.81 -15.89 -2.47
N ASP A 509 -2.81 -16.76 -2.61
CA ASP A 509 -2.95 -17.86 -3.58
C ASP A 509 -4.34 -17.81 -4.24
N GLY A 510 -4.70 -18.75 -5.13
CA GLY A 510 -5.96 -18.68 -5.90
C GLY A 510 -7.25 -18.56 -5.08
N ASP A 511 -7.29 -19.12 -3.86
CA ASP A 511 -8.45 -19.02 -2.95
C ASP A 511 -8.38 -17.79 -2.01
N SER A 512 -7.24 -17.09 -1.95
CA SER A 512 -6.97 -15.97 -1.03
C SER A 512 -6.04 -14.90 -1.63
N GLU A 513 -6.30 -14.51 -2.89
CA GLU A 513 -5.36 -13.91 -3.87
C GLU A 513 -4.61 -12.61 -3.48
N LEU A 514 -5.00 -11.97 -2.37
CA LEU A 514 -4.40 -10.74 -1.84
C LEU A 514 -4.15 -10.80 -0.32
N GLY A 515 -4.28 -11.99 0.28
CA GLY A 515 -4.06 -12.22 1.70
C GLY A 515 -4.88 -11.30 2.62
N PHE A 516 -4.27 -10.90 3.73
CA PHE A 516 -4.88 -10.03 4.74
C PHE A 516 -5.34 -8.70 4.17
N ALA A 517 -4.57 -8.13 3.22
CA ALA A 517 -4.92 -6.88 2.55
C ALA A 517 -6.22 -7.03 1.73
N GLY A 518 -6.32 -8.08 0.91
CA GLY A 518 -7.52 -8.38 0.14
C GLY A 518 -8.76 -8.59 1.00
N PHE A 519 -8.66 -9.43 2.03
CA PHE A 519 -9.78 -9.69 2.93
C PHE A 519 -10.19 -8.45 3.76
N ALA A 520 -9.24 -7.60 4.16
CA ALA A 520 -9.56 -6.35 4.85
C ALA A 520 -10.29 -5.34 3.94
N VAL A 521 -9.88 -5.19 2.67
CA VAL A 521 -10.62 -4.38 1.69
C VAL A 521 -12.01 -4.94 1.45
N GLN A 522 -12.14 -6.26 1.21
CA GLN A 522 -13.45 -6.91 1.06
C GLN A 522 -14.35 -6.74 2.29
N ALA A 523 -13.77 -6.66 3.49
CA ALA A 523 -14.48 -6.48 4.76
C ALA A 523 -14.83 -5.01 5.10
N GLY A 524 -14.48 -4.03 4.25
CA GLY A 524 -14.91 -2.63 4.39
C GLY A 524 -13.82 -1.61 4.75
N VAL A 525 -12.55 -2.01 4.77
CA VAL A 525 -11.43 -1.05 4.87
C VAL A 525 -11.21 -0.41 3.49
N LYS A 526 -11.07 0.91 3.38
CA LYS A 526 -10.84 1.56 2.06
C LYS A 526 -9.49 1.20 1.45
N SER A 527 -8.45 1.15 2.29
CA SER A 527 -7.05 1.04 1.87
C SER A 527 -6.24 0.25 2.89
N VAL A 528 -5.32 -0.59 2.42
CA VAL A 528 -4.42 -1.37 3.26
C VAL A 528 -2.98 -1.22 2.79
N LEU A 529 -2.09 -0.76 3.68
CA LEU A 529 -0.65 -0.83 3.48
C LEU A 529 -0.15 -2.16 4.05
N ALA A 530 0.42 -3.01 3.20
CA ALA A 530 0.77 -4.40 3.54
C ALA A 530 1.98 -4.92 2.74
N SER A 531 2.59 -6.02 3.19
CA SER A 531 3.92 -6.47 2.71
C SER A 531 3.91 -7.71 1.81
N LEU A 532 4.86 -7.77 0.88
CA LEU A 532 5.01 -8.84 -0.14
C LEU A 532 5.94 -9.98 0.30
N TRP A 533 6.67 -9.83 1.41
CA TRP A 533 7.64 -10.80 1.92
C TRP A 533 7.91 -10.63 3.43
N TYR A 534 8.85 -11.40 3.97
CA TYR A 534 9.44 -11.15 5.28
C TYR A 534 10.32 -9.90 5.19
N VAL A 535 9.85 -8.81 5.81
CA VAL A 535 10.54 -7.52 5.90
C VAL A 535 11.49 -7.50 7.10
N SER A 536 12.41 -6.55 7.16
CA SER A 536 13.31 -6.40 8.32
C SER A 536 12.75 -5.37 9.31
N ASP A 537 12.99 -5.59 10.61
CA ASP A 537 12.43 -4.77 11.69
C ASP A 537 12.95 -3.32 11.61
N GLU A 538 14.26 -3.15 11.37
CA GLU A 538 14.90 -1.83 11.26
C GLU A 538 14.52 -1.09 9.97
N GLY A 539 14.31 -1.83 8.86
CA GLY A 539 13.87 -1.25 7.60
C GLY A 539 12.38 -0.85 7.61
N THR A 540 11.56 -1.62 8.33
CA THR A 540 10.12 -1.35 8.47
C THR A 540 9.87 -0.14 9.37
N LEU A 541 10.59 -0.03 10.50
CA LEU A 541 10.58 1.16 11.35
C LEU A 541 10.84 2.44 10.54
N GLY A 542 11.88 2.44 9.70
CA GLY A 542 12.22 3.58 8.85
C GLY A 542 11.14 3.91 7.82
N LEU A 543 10.66 2.90 7.07
CA LEU A 543 9.58 3.11 6.09
C LEU A 543 8.32 3.69 6.75
N MET A 544 7.94 3.19 7.93
CA MET A 544 6.72 3.59 8.62
C MET A 544 6.83 4.96 9.29
N ALA A 545 7.98 5.30 9.90
CA ALA A 545 8.26 6.63 10.42
C ALA A 545 8.09 7.70 9.33
N GLU A 546 8.80 7.51 8.22
CA GLU A 546 8.82 8.39 7.05
C GLU A 546 7.44 8.45 6.37
N PHE A 547 6.75 7.31 6.20
CA PHE A 547 5.38 7.26 5.67
C PHE A 547 4.40 8.09 6.49
N TYR A 548 4.42 7.96 7.82
CA TYR A 548 3.54 8.74 8.70
C TYR A 548 3.92 10.22 8.78
N GLN A 549 5.19 10.58 8.60
CA GLN A 549 5.63 11.96 8.43
C GLN A 549 5.06 12.56 7.14
N LYS A 550 5.28 11.89 6.00
CA LYS A 550 4.82 12.34 4.66
C LYS A 550 3.29 12.37 4.54
N LEU A 551 2.56 11.42 5.13
CA LEU A 551 1.09 11.41 5.14
C LEU A 551 0.46 12.59 5.91
N GLN A 552 1.20 13.22 6.82
CA GLN A 552 0.76 14.40 7.58
C GLN A 552 1.24 15.73 6.95
N GLN A 553 2.13 15.67 5.96
CA GLN A 553 2.75 16.83 5.30
C GLN A 553 1.73 17.60 4.45
N ALA A 554 1.85 18.93 4.41
CA ALA A 554 1.07 19.75 3.48
C ALA A 554 1.55 19.52 2.03
N GLY A 555 0.61 19.34 1.11
CA GLY A 555 0.90 19.10 -0.32
C GLY A 555 0.99 17.62 -0.72
N ILE A 556 1.12 16.69 0.25
CA ILE A 556 0.94 15.26 -0.01
C ILE A 556 -0.56 14.98 0.04
N ALA A 557 -1.18 14.82 -1.13
CA ALA A 557 -2.62 14.65 -1.25
C ALA A 557 -3.10 13.22 -0.91
N THR A 558 -2.30 12.21 -1.25
CA THR A 558 -2.76 10.81 -1.33
C THR A 558 -1.93 9.82 -0.51
N LYS A 559 -2.53 8.68 -0.17
CA LYS A 559 -1.85 7.59 0.57
C LYS A 559 -0.69 6.98 -0.23
N ALA A 560 -0.85 6.85 -1.55
CA ALA A 560 0.18 6.32 -2.43
C ALA A 560 1.37 7.29 -2.58
N GLU A 561 1.17 8.61 -2.59
CA GLU A 561 2.30 9.56 -2.65
C GLU A 561 3.05 9.62 -1.32
N ALA A 562 2.36 9.49 -0.18
CA ALA A 562 3.02 9.33 1.12
C ALA A 562 3.91 8.07 1.17
N LEU A 563 3.44 6.93 0.64
CA LEU A 563 4.23 5.69 0.55
C LEU A 563 5.41 5.88 -0.41
N ARG A 564 5.17 6.48 -1.58
CA ARG A 564 6.22 6.74 -2.58
C ARG A 564 7.34 7.59 -2.03
N GLN A 565 7.03 8.71 -1.37
CA GLN A 565 8.06 9.57 -0.80
C GLN A 565 8.93 8.82 0.24
N ALA A 566 8.32 7.94 1.04
CA ALA A 566 9.09 7.09 1.96
C ALA A 566 9.99 6.07 1.24
N GLN A 567 9.48 5.42 0.20
CA GLN A 567 10.26 4.50 -0.63
C GLN A 567 11.44 5.21 -1.33
N LEU A 568 11.23 6.46 -1.78
CA LEU A 568 12.26 7.28 -2.42
C LEU A 568 13.35 7.74 -1.44
N ALA A 569 12.97 8.14 -0.22
CA ALA A 569 13.92 8.54 0.81
C ALA A 569 14.82 7.35 1.24
N MET A 570 14.27 6.13 1.31
CA MET A 570 15.06 4.91 1.50
C MET A 570 15.97 4.61 0.30
N LEU A 571 15.43 4.61 -0.93
CA LEU A 571 16.18 4.38 -2.19
C LEU A 571 17.39 5.32 -2.33
N ARG A 572 17.23 6.60 -1.99
CA ARG A 572 18.30 7.62 -2.07
C ARG A 572 19.30 7.54 -0.92
N GLY A 573 19.06 6.69 0.08
CA GLY A 573 19.87 6.62 1.30
C GLY A 573 19.73 7.85 2.19
N GLU A 574 18.60 8.56 2.09
CA GLU A 574 18.20 9.63 3.02
C GLU A 574 17.88 9.01 4.39
N LEU A 575 17.22 7.84 4.40
CA LEU A 575 17.15 6.94 5.55
C LEU A 575 18.28 5.89 5.53
N ARG A 576 18.96 5.69 6.66
CA ARG A 576 19.98 4.64 6.86
C ARG A 576 20.14 4.27 8.34
N VAL A 577 20.61 3.07 8.64
CA VAL A 577 21.06 2.73 10.00
C VAL A 577 22.54 3.06 10.14
N ARG A 578 22.92 3.79 11.20
CA ARG A 578 24.28 4.23 11.48
C ARG A 578 24.53 4.39 12.96
N ASN A 579 25.66 3.90 13.48
CA ASN A 579 26.03 3.97 14.91
C ASN A 579 24.95 3.43 15.89
N GLY A 580 24.06 2.54 15.46
CA GLY A 580 22.92 2.09 16.27
C GLY A 580 21.72 3.05 16.30
N GLU A 581 21.68 4.05 15.43
CA GLU A 581 20.52 4.93 15.20
C GLU A 581 19.98 4.73 13.78
N LEU A 582 18.66 4.80 13.62
CA LEU A 582 18.05 5.11 12.33
C LEU A 582 18.22 6.61 12.10
N VAL A 583 18.99 7.01 11.09
CA VAL A 583 19.21 8.41 10.74
C VAL A 583 18.28 8.77 9.59
N GLU A 584 17.46 9.80 9.82
CA GLU A 584 16.46 10.35 8.91
C GLU A 584 16.99 11.68 8.30
N ALA A 585 16.14 12.45 7.60
CA ALA A 585 16.56 13.71 6.98
C ALA A 585 16.64 14.89 7.97
N ASP A 586 15.82 14.88 9.02
CA ASP A 586 15.66 15.95 10.01
C ASP A 586 16.02 15.53 11.46
N GLY A 587 16.43 14.28 11.69
CA GLY A 587 16.86 13.79 13.00
C GLY A 587 17.44 12.37 12.98
N SER A 588 17.56 11.77 14.16
CA SER A 588 17.85 10.34 14.32
C SER A 588 17.06 9.71 15.45
N VAL A 589 16.69 8.44 15.26
CA VAL A 589 15.96 7.61 16.20
C VAL A 589 16.93 6.54 16.73
N PRO A 590 17.32 6.56 18.01
CA PRO A 590 18.09 5.46 18.61
C PRO A 590 17.35 4.14 18.45
N LEU A 591 18.04 3.11 17.97
CA LEU A 591 17.47 1.77 17.85
C LEU A 591 17.50 1.03 19.20
N PRO A 592 16.69 -0.03 19.37
CA PRO A 592 16.83 -0.94 20.49
C PRO A 592 18.23 -1.59 20.48
N PRO A 593 18.83 -1.93 21.64
CA PRO A 593 20.13 -2.62 21.71
C PRO A 593 20.22 -3.88 20.86
N GLU A 594 19.10 -4.57 20.64
CA GLU A 594 18.96 -5.78 19.82
C GLU A 594 19.10 -5.52 18.31
N LEU A 595 18.86 -4.29 17.84
CA LEU A 595 19.02 -3.85 16.45
C LEU A 595 20.20 -2.90 16.25
N ALA A 596 20.77 -2.36 17.33
CA ALA A 596 21.93 -1.46 17.35
C ALA A 596 23.26 -2.17 17.03
N ASP A 597 23.25 -3.06 16.02
CA ASP A 597 24.46 -3.67 15.46
C ASP A 597 25.42 -2.60 14.94
N THR A 598 26.72 -2.80 15.17
CA THR A 598 27.79 -1.81 14.90
C THR A 598 28.10 -1.59 13.42
N ASN A 599 27.36 -2.23 12.52
CA ASN A 599 27.55 -2.14 11.07
C ASN A 599 26.55 -1.15 10.45
N ASP A 600 27.02 -0.05 9.87
CA ASP A 600 26.19 0.89 9.10
C ASP A 600 25.46 0.13 7.96
N ARG A 601 24.11 0.23 7.90
CA ARG A 601 23.27 -0.45 6.90
C ARG A 601 22.58 0.55 5.99
N ALA A 602 22.88 0.46 4.69
CA ALA A 602 22.16 1.19 3.65
C ALA A 602 20.81 0.53 3.35
N LEU A 603 19.71 1.27 3.54
CA LEU A 603 18.35 0.78 3.32
C LEU A 603 17.86 0.97 1.86
N SER A 604 18.78 1.30 0.94
CA SER A 604 18.50 1.64 -0.45
C SER A 604 18.28 0.45 -1.40
N HIS A 605 18.63 -0.77 -0.99
CA HIS A 605 18.33 -1.97 -1.78
C HIS A 605 16.80 -2.24 -1.82
N PRO A 606 16.19 -2.58 -2.98
CA PRO A 606 14.72 -2.62 -3.09
C PRO A 606 14.01 -3.61 -2.15
N TYR A 607 14.73 -4.62 -1.62
CA TYR A 607 14.26 -5.46 -0.52
C TYR A 607 13.55 -4.70 0.61
N TYR A 608 14.09 -3.54 1.01
CA TYR A 608 13.59 -2.76 2.13
C TYR A 608 12.38 -1.90 1.76
N TRP A 609 12.44 -1.18 0.64
CA TRP A 609 11.39 -0.22 0.25
C TRP A 609 10.32 -0.80 -0.69
N SER A 610 10.67 -1.67 -1.64
CA SER A 610 9.71 -2.28 -2.58
C SER A 610 8.95 -3.47 -1.97
N GLY A 611 9.14 -3.75 -0.68
CA GLY A 611 8.50 -4.84 0.06
C GLY A 611 7.09 -4.53 0.54
N PHE A 612 6.64 -3.28 0.47
CA PHE A 612 5.29 -2.83 0.84
C PHE A 612 4.53 -2.27 -0.36
N THR A 613 3.20 -2.45 -0.35
CA THR A 613 2.28 -1.95 -1.39
C THR A 613 0.97 -1.45 -0.78
N MET A 614 0.28 -0.55 -1.51
CA MET A 614 -1.01 0.02 -1.15
C MET A 614 -2.13 -0.73 -1.89
N VAL A 615 -2.99 -1.44 -1.15
CA VAL A 615 -4.09 -2.25 -1.68
C VAL A 615 -5.44 -1.56 -1.40
N GLY A 616 -6.34 -1.52 -2.39
CA GLY A 616 -7.58 -0.73 -2.33
C GLY A 616 -7.34 0.71 -2.80
N SER A 617 -8.01 1.70 -2.19
CA SER A 617 -7.94 3.10 -2.59
C SER A 617 -6.53 3.71 -2.37
N PRO A 618 -5.79 4.12 -3.40
CA PRO A 618 -4.49 4.80 -3.24
C PRO A 618 -4.61 6.29 -2.86
N TRP A 619 -5.76 6.93 -3.16
CA TRP A 619 -6.07 8.34 -2.91
C TRP A 619 -6.38 8.64 -1.44
#